data_AF-A0A973H7H6-F1
#
_entry.id   AF-A0A973H7H6-F1
#
_cell.length_a   1.000
_cell.length_b   1.000
_cell.length_c   1.000
_cell.angle_alpha   90.00
_cell.angle_beta   90.00
_cell.angle_gamma   90.00
#
_symmetry.space_group_name_H-M   'P 1'
#
loop_
_entity.id
_entity.type
_entity.pdbx_description
1 polymer ?
#
loop_
_entity_poly.entity_id
_entity_poly.type
_entity_poly.pdbx_seq_one_letter_code
_entity_poly.pdbx_strand_id
1 'polypeptide(L)'
;MTAPTTAAPAPADDEEPDVHRSAGGGDPFDRDVLPTPPRATSLLLRSLLAPMRARVVGTTLLLLLQQAAVQAGPLLVAYAIDRAVPAFREDRHGPLIAVGVAYLLCSVASGGLQYAFIRASARINQDVLLDLRGRIFRHAQALSVDFHERYTSGRLIS
;
A
#
# COMPACT_ATOMS: atom_id res chain seq x y z
N MET A 1 10.45 -37.61 -66.10
CA MET A 1 9.41 -38.63 -65.92
C MET A 1 8.19 -37.92 -65.34
N THR A 2 7.15 -37.79 -66.14
CA THR A 2 5.94 -37.00 -65.92
C THR A 2 4.75 -37.91 -65.55
N ALA A 3 3.84 -37.36 -64.73
CA ALA A 3 2.41 -37.69 -64.53
C ALA A 3 2.03 -38.93 -63.67
N PRO A 4 0.78 -39.05 -63.14
CA PRO A 4 -0.21 -38.03 -62.73
C PRO A 4 -0.95 -38.32 -61.38
N THR A 5 -1.77 -37.33 -61.01
CA THR A 5 -2.94 -37.25 -60.09
C THR A 5 -3.61 -38.52 -59.53
N THR A 6 -4.08 -38.45 -58.28
CA THR A 6 -5.41 -38.95 -57.85
C THR A 6 -5.89 -38.11 -56.66
N ALA A 7 -6.91 -37.30 -56.90
CA ALA A 7 -7.73 -36.66 -55.88
C ALA A 7 -9.03 -37.45 -55.73
N ALA A 8 -9.42 -37.76 -54.50
CA ALA A 8 -10.78 -38.16 -54.08
C ALA A 8 -10.83 -38.28 -52.55
N PRO A 9 -12.01 -38.20 -51.90
CA PRO A 9 -13.02 -37.15 -51.96
C PRO A 9 -13.15 -36.46 -50.58
N ALA A 10 -13.77 -35.27 -50.55
CA ALA A 10 -14.17 -34.63 -49.31
C ALA A 10 -15.20 -35.52 -48.55
N PRO A 11 -15.04 -35.77 -47.24
CA PRO A 11 -16.16 -36.22 -46.44
C PRO A 11 -17.14 -35.05 -46.33
N ALA A 12 -18.32 -35.27 -46.90
CA ALA A 12 -19.47 -34.41 -46.76
C ALA A 12 -19.80 -34.22 -45.28
N ASP A 13 -20.03 -32.96 -44.91
CA ASP A 13 -21.06 -32.48 -44.00
C ASP A 13 -21.60 -33.50 -42.97
N ASP A 14 -20.78 -33.81 -41.98
CA ASP A 14 -21.27 -34.02 -40.63
C ASP A 14 -20.86 -32.80 -39.80
N GLU A 15 -21.51 -31.65 -40.08
CA GLU A 15 -21.60 -30.57 -39.09
C GLU A 15 -22.38 -31.13 -37.89
N GLU A 16 -21.70 -31.87 -37.01
CA GLU A 16 -22.14 -31.95 -35.63
C GLU A 16 -22.32 -30.51 -35.15
N PRO A 17 -23.54 -30.09 -34.76
CA PRO A 17 -23.73 -28.74 -34.26
C PRO A 17 -22.76 -28.57 -33.10
N ASP A 18 -21.91 -27.55 -33.20
CA ASP A 18 -20.99 -27.08 -32.17
C ASP A 18 -21.83 -26.60 -30.97
N VAL A 19 -22.32 -27.55 -30.15
CA VAL A 19 -23.14 -27.29 -28.95
C VAL A 19 -22.33 -26.57 -27.86
N HIS A 20 -21.02 -26.38 -28.05
CA HIS A 20 -20.19 -25.60 -27.13
C HIS A 20 -19.89 -24.17 -27.59
N ARG A 21 -20.50 -23.68 -28.68
CA ARG A 21 -20.56 -22.23 -28.93
C ARG A 21 -21.61 -21.56 -28.04
N SER A 22 -21.44 -21.68 -26.73
CA SER A 22 -22.17 -20.87 -25.76
C SER A 22 -21.73 -19.42 -25.90
N ALA A 23 -22.52 -18.67 -26.66
CA ALA A 23 -22.89 -17.27 -26.47
C ALA A 23 -22.06 -16.47 -25.43
N GLY A 24 -21.13 -15.64 -25.91
CA GLY A 24 -21.21 -14.19 -25.72
C GLY A 24 -21.23 -13.60 -24.30
N GLY A 25 -20.81 -14.32 -23.27
CA GLY A 25 -20.62 -13.79 -21.92
C GLY A 25 -19.48 -14.52 -21.24
N GLY A 26 -18.24 -14.02 -21.41
CA GLY A 26 -17.08 -14.61 -20.74
C GLY A 26 -17.34 -14.72 -19.24
N ASP A 27 -17.04 -15.89 -18.67
CA ASP A 27 -17.26 -16.22 -17.26
C ASP A 27 -16.75 -15.07 -16.38
N PRO A 28 -17.59 -14.47 -15.50
CA PRO A 28 -17.15 -13.45 -14.56
C PRO A 28 -15.95 -13.89 -13.71
N PHE A 29 -15.82 -15.20 -13.44
CA PHE A 29 -14.66 -15.77 -12.76
C PHE A 29 -13.37 -15.66 -13.60
N ASP A 30 -13.44 -15.84 -14.91
CA ASP A 30 -12.26 -15.68 -15.80
C ASP A 30 -11.73 -14.24 -15.86
N ARG A 31 -12.61 -13.26 -15.57
CA ARG A 31 -12.31 -11.83 -15.62
C ARG A 31 -11.99 -11.20 -14.25
N ASP A 32 -11.90 -12.02 -13.19
CA ASP A 32 -11.68 -11.58 -11.80
C ASP A 32 -12.68 -10.51 -11.31
N VAL A 33 -13.89 -10.44 -11.90
CA VAL A 33 -14.90 -9.44 -11.57
C VAL A 33 -15.84 -10.01 -10.52
N LEU A 34 -15.33 -10.21 -9.31
CA LEU A 34 -16.14 -10.63 -8.17
C LEU A 34 -16.95 -9.42 -7.64
N PRO A 35 -18.27 -9.55 -7.45
CA PRO A 35 -19.09 -8.47 -6.91
C PRO A 35 -18.62 -8.10 -5.50
N THR A 36 -17.94 -6.96 -5.38
CA THR A 36 -17.43 -6.45 -4.11
C THR A 36 -18.45 -5.47 -3.52
N PRO A 37 -18.92 -5.68 -2.27
CA PRO A 37 -19.83 -4.74 -1.66
C PRO A 37 -19.13 -3.37 -1.48
N PRO A 38 -19.86 -2.25 -1.64
CA PRO A 38 -19.28 -0.94 -1.43
C PRO A 38 -18.71 -0.87 -0.01
N ARG A 39 -17.44 -0.42 0.12
CA ARG A 39 -16.66 -0.33 1.37
C ARG A 39 -16.00 -1.63 1.87
N ALA A 40 -15.99 -2.72 1.10
CA ALA A 40 -15.27 -3.94 1.47
C ALA A 40 -13.79 -3.67 1.86
N THR A 41 -13.09 -2.86 1.08
CA THR A 41 -11.67 -2.50 1.33
C THR A 41 -11.47 -1.74 2.64
N SER A 42 -12.35 -0.79 2.97
CA SER A 42 -12.19 0.00 4.19
C SER A 42 -12.58 -0.79 5.45
N LEU A 43 -13.55 -1.71 5.34
CA LEU A 43 -13.89 -2.65 6.41
C LEU A 43 -12.75 -3.65 6.65
N LEU A 44 -12.14 -4.17 5.58
CA LEU A 44 -10.97 -5.03 5.68
C LEU A 44 -9.81 -4.29 6.35
N LEU A 45 -9.48 -3.09 5.88
CA LEU A 45 -8.43 -2.26 6.47
C LEU A 45 -8.70 -1.97 7.95
N ARG A 46 -9.93 -1.63 8.31
CA ARG A 46 -10.33 -1.45 9.72
C ARG A 46 -10.17 -2.75 10.53
N SER A 47 -10.51 -3.90 9.97
CA SER A 47 -10.32 -5.19 10.64
C SER A 47 -8.84 -5.52 10.90
N LEU A 48 -7.96 -5.19 9.94
CA LEU A 48 -6.52 -5.40 10.06
C LEU A 48 -5.88 -4.43 11.05
N LEU A 49 -6.33 -3.18 11.08
CA LEU A 49 -5.79 -2.14 11.97
C LEU A 49 -6.39 -2.16 13.39
N ALA A 50 -7.60 -2.69 13.58
CA ALA A 50 -8.28 -2.78 14.87
C ALA A 50 -7.43 -3.41 16.00
N PRO A 51 -6.78 -4.57 15.82
CA PRO A 51 -5.92 -5.16 16.85
C PRO A 51 -4.67 -4.33 17.14
N MET A 52 -4.27 -3.44 16.24
CA MET A 52 -3.06 -2.61 16.34
C MET A 52 -3.35 -1.12 16.61
N ARG A 53 -4.58 -0.77 17.01
CA ARG A 53 -5.05 0.61 17.17
C ARG A 53 -4.14 1.50 18.02
N ALA A 54 -3.57 0.98 19.10
CA ALA A 54 -2.67 1.74 19.97
C ALA A 54 -1.35 2.11 19.27
N ARG A 55 -0.81 1.19 18.45
CA ARG A 55 0.41 1.43 17.67
C ARG A 55 0.17 2.43 16.56
N VAL A 56 -0.98 2.34 15.88
CA VAL A 56 -1.40 3.30 14.85
C VAL A 56 -1.54 4.69 15.45
N VAL A 57 -2.31 4.84 16.54
CA VAL A 57 -2.47 6.13 17.24
C VAL A 57 -1.13 6.69 17.70
N GLY A 58 -0.26 5.85 18.29
CA GLY A 58 1.08 6.26 18.67
C GLY A 58 1.90 6.79 17.49
N THR A 59 1.86 6.08 16.35
CA THR A 59 2.58 6.47 15.13
C THR A 59 2.03 7.77 14.53
N THR A 60 0.71 7.96 14.56
CA THR A 60 0.06 9.22 14.17
C THR A 60 0.47 10.37 15.08
N LEU A 61 0.52 10.16 16.40
CA LEU A 61 0.98 11.18 17.34
C LEU A 61 2.44 11.55 17.09
N LEU A 62 3.32 10.58 16.84
CA LEU A 62 4.72 10.84 16.48
C LEU A 62 4.82 11.73 15.24
N LEU A 63 4.01 11.44 14.21
CA LEU A 63 3.96 12.27 13.00
C LEU A 63 3.49 13.69 13.30
N LEU A 64 2.43 13.85 14.09
CA LEU A 64 1.92 15.18 14.45
C LEU A 64 2.94 16.00 15.25
N LEU A 65 3.64 15.39 16.21
CA LEU A 65 4.71 16.06 16.94
C LEU A 65 5.88 16.43 16.02
N GLN A 66 6.21 15.57 15.05
CA GLN A 66 7.25 15.86 14.06
C GLN A 66 6.88 17.07 13.20
N GLN A 67 5.62 17.16 12.74
CA GLN A 67 5.13 18.32 12.00
C GLN A 67 5.18 19.60 12.85
N ALA A 68 4.80 19.52 14.13
CA ALA A 68 4.92 20.65 15.05
C ALA A 68 6.38 21.13 15.20
N ALA A 69 7.34 20.18 15.29
CA ALA A 69 8.76 20.51 15.36
C ALA A 69 9.29 21.18 14.08
N VAL A 70 8.81 20.76 12.90
CA VAL A 70 9.15 21.42 11.63
C VAL A 70 8.60 22.85 11.58
N GLN A 71 7.36 23.06 12.06
CA GLN A 71 6.74 24.38 12.12
C GLN A 71 7.43 25.33 13.11
N ALA A 72 8.16 24.81 14.11
CA ALA A 72 8.96 25.63 15.01
C ALA A 72 10.10 26.35 14.28
N GLY A 73 10.60 25.82 13.15
CA GLY A 73 11.67 26.42 12.36
C GLY A 73 11.35 27.86 11.90
N PRO A 74 10.29 28.09 11.12
CA PRO A 74 9.86 29.43 10.71
C PRO A 74 9.60 30.38 11.88
N LEU A 75 9.01 29.90 12.98
CA LEU A 75 8.75 30.72 14.17
C LEU A 75 10.04 31.17 14.86
N LEU A 76 11.00 30.26 15.00
CA LEU A 76 12.32 30.57 15.56
C LEU A 76 13.08 31.54 14.65
N VAL A 77 12.97 31.40 13.33
CA VAL A 77 13.57 32.34 12.37
C VAL A 77 12.94 33.73 12.49
N ALA A 78 11.61 33.82 12.57
CA ALA A 78 10.92 35.10 12.78
C ALA A 78 11.38 35.77 14.09
N TYR A 79 11.41 35.01 15.19
CA TYR A 79 11.89 35.51 16.47
C TYR A 79 13.37 35.93 16.42
N ALA A 80 14.21 35.20 15.67
CA ALA A 80 15.60 35.56 15.46
C ALA A 80 15.72 36.96 14.82
N ILE A 81 14.96 37.19 13.75
CA ILE A 81 14.97 38.44 12.99
C ILE A 81 14.44 39.59 13.85
N ASP A 82 13.31 39.41 14.53
CA ASP A 82 12.62 40.50 15.23
C ASP A 82 13.28 40.88 16.56
N ARG A 83 13.93 39.93 17.25
CA ARG A 83 14.42 40.13 18.62
C ARG A 83 15.90 39.85 18.78
N ALA A 84 16.43 38.81 18.16
CA ALA A 84 17.81 38.41 18.37
C ALA A 84 18.80 39.27 17.56
N VAL A 85 18.46 39.65 16.32
CA VAL A 85 19.30 40.51 15.48
C VAL A 85 19.44 41.93 16.06
N PRO A 86 18.37 42.61 16.52
CA PRO A 86 18.50 43.90 17.19
C PRO A 86 19.33 43.82 18.49
N ALA A 87 19.10 42.80 19.32
CA ALA A 87 19.87 42.61 20.56
C ALA A 87 21.35 42.34 20.30
N PHE A 88 21.68 41.65 19.21
CA PHE A 88 23.06 41.42 18.79
C PHE A 88 23.77 42.73 18.42
N ARG A 89 23.06 43.70 17.83
CA ARG A 89 23.61 45.03 17.55
C ARG A 89 23.90 45.85 18.81
N GLU A 90 23.27 45.51 19.94
CA GLU A 90 23.52 46.09 21.26
C GLU A 90 24.61 45.30 22.05
N ASP A 91 25.48 44.56 21.36
CA ASP A 91 26.50 43.65 21.92
C ASP A 91 25.93 42.53 22.83
N ARG A 92 24.61 42.29 22.80
CA ARG A 92 23.94 41.29 23.63
C ARG A 92 23.71 40.00 22.84
N HIS A 93 24.70 39.12 22.90
CA HIS A 93 24.78 37.88 22.11
C HIS A 93 23.85 36.75 22.59
N GLY A 94 23.41 36.79 23.85
CA GLY A 94 22.63 35.71 24.49
C GLY A 94 21.37 35.28 23.73
N PRO A 95 20.49 36.19 23.28
CA PRO A 95 19.28 35.84 22.54
C PRO A 95 19.55 35.10 21.23
N LEU A 96 20.61 35.48 20.50
CA LEU A 96 20.96 34.84 19.22
C LEU A 96 21.44 33.40 19.44
N ILE A 97 22.28 33.18 20.47
CA ILE A 97 22.75 31.84 20.85
C ILE A 97 21.57 30.98 21.29
N ALA A 98 20.66 31.51 22.12
CA ALA A 98 19.48 30.78 22.59
C ALA A 98 18.60 30.32 21.41
N VAL A 99 18.39 31.16 20.40
CA VAL A 99 17.63 30.79 19.19
C VAL A 99 18.37 29.74 18.37
N GLY A 100 19.69 29.88 18.19
CA GLY A 100 20.50 28.88 17.49
C GLY A 100 20.45 27.51 18.16
N VAL A 101 20.56 27.46 19.49
CA VAL A 101 20.43 26.23 20.27
C VAL A 101 19.02 25.65 20.17
N ALA A 102 17.98 26.48 20.30
CA ALA A 102 16.59 26.04 20.16
C ALA A 102 16.31 25.46 18.77
N TYR A 103 16.85 26.09 17.72
CA TYR A 103 16.72 25.62 16.34
C TYR A 103 17.43 24.28 16.13
N LEU A 104 18.64 24.13 16.66
CA LEU A 104 19.38 22.87 16.60
C LEU A 104 18.61 21.75 17.31
N LEU A 105 18.09 22.02 18.52
CA LEU A 105 17.29 21.07 19.29
C LEU A 105 16.01 20.66 18.53
N CYS A 106 15.29 21.62 17.95
CA CYS A 106 14.10 21.32 17.14
C CYS A 106 14.45 20.47 15.91
N SER A 107 15.56 20.77 15.24
CA SER A 107 16.00 20.02 14.06
C SER A 107 16.36 18.57 14.41
N VAL A 108 17.13 18.36 15.49
CA VAL A 108 17.48 17.03 15.99
C VAL A 108 16.24 16.27 16.44
N ALA A 109 15.33 16.92 17.17
CA ALA A 109 14.08 16.32 17.61
C ALA A 109 13.21 15.91 16.41
N SER A 110 13.04 16.79 15.42
CA SER A 110 12.28 16.49 14.20
C SER A 110 12.87 15.27 13.46
N GLY A 111 14.19 15.21 13.30
CA GLY A 111 14.86 14.04 12.70
C GLY A 111 14.65 12.76 13.50
N GLY A 112 14.76 12.84 14.84
CA GLY A 112 14.52 11.70 15.74
C GLY A 112 13.08 11.19 15.68
N LEU A 113 12.10 12.09 15.68
CA LEU A 113 10.69 11.74 15.55
C LEU A 113 10.38 11.16 14.16
N GLN A 114 10.98 11.71 13.10
CA GLN A 114 10.85 11.19 11.74
C GLN A 114 11.39 9.76 11.64
N TYR A 115 12.55 9.51 12.23
CA TYR A 115 13.14 8.16 12.30
C TYR A 115 12.25 7.19 13.08
N ALA A 116 11.74 7.61 14.24
CA ALA A 116 10.84 6.80 15.05
C ALA A 116 9.53 6.48 14.31
N PHE A 117 8.97 7.45 13.59
CA PHE A 117 7.80 7.26 12.73
C PHE A 117 8.05 6.21 11.65
N ILE A 118 9.18 6.31 10.93
CA ILE A 118 9.54 5.34 9.86
C ILE A 118 9.65 3.93 10.43
N ARG A 119 10.33 3.77 11.58
CA ARG A 119 10.50 2.47 12.25
C ARG A 119 9.18 1.88 12.73
N ALA A 120 8.31 2.71 13.32
CA ALA A 120 6.99 2.28 13.78
C ALA A 120 6.08 1.88 12.62
N SER A 121 6.05 2.70 11.56
CA SER A 121 5.27 2.44 10.35
C SER A 121 5.71 1.14 9.65
N ALA A 122 7.03 0.91 9.54
CA ALA A 122 7.56 -0.32 8.96
C ALA A 122 7.12 -1.58 9.73
N ARG A 123 7.16 -1.55 11.06
CA ARG A 123 6.69 -2.68 11.90
C ARG A 123 5.19 -2.91 11.72
N ILE A 124 4.39 -1.85 11.72
CA ILE A 124 2.94 -1.96 11.50
C ILE A 124 2.65 -2.59 10.13
N ASN A 125 3.36 -2.16 9.08
CA ASN A 125 3.19 -2.72 7.74
C ASN A 125 3.52 -4.23 7.72
N GLN A 126 4.63 -4.63 8.34
CA GLN A 126 5.01 -6.04 8.42
C GLN A 126 3.96 -6.89 9.15
N ASP A 127 3.46 -6.42 10.30
CA ASP A 127 2.44 -7.12 11.08
C ASP A 127 1.14 -7.27 10.27
N VAL A 128 0.72 -6.22 9.57
CA VAL A 128 -0.47 -6.23 8.70
C VAL A 128 -0.29 -7.22 7.54
N LEU A 129 0.87 -7.23 6.88
CA LEU A 129 1.18 -8.16 5.80
C LEU A 129 1.21 -9.62 6.28
N LEU A 130 1.74 -9.86 7.48
CA LEU A 130 1.75 -11.19 8.09
C LEU A 130 0.34 -11.70 8.35
N ASP A 131 -0.52 -10.87 8.94
CA ASP A 131 -1.92 -11.23 9.19
C ASP A 131 -2.68 -11.48 7.89
N LEU A 132 -2.52 -10.59 6.90
CA LEU A 132 -3.15 -10.74 5.59
C LEU A 132 -2.73 -12.04 4.91
N ARG A 133 -1.42 -12.35 4.88
CA ARG A 133 -0.90 -13.61 4.32
C ARG A 133 -1.50 -14.82 5.03
N GLY A 134 -1.60 -14.78 6.36
CA GLY A 134 -2.22 -15.85 7.14
C GLY A 134 -3.70 -16.04 6.81
N ARG A 135 -4.45 -14.95 6.62
CA ARG A 135 -5.88 -14.99 6.23
C ARG A 135 -6.06 -15.56 4.84
N ILE A 136 -5.26 -15.10 3.86
CA ILE A 136 -5.31 -15.57 2.48
C ILE A 136 -5.00 -17.06 2.42
N PHE A 137 -3.94 -17.52 3.11
CA PHE A 137 -3.55 -18.93 3.11
C PHE A 137 -4.64 -19.83 3.69
N ARG A 138 -5.23 -19.46 4.83
CA ARG A 138 -6.35 -20.21 5.42
C ARG A 138 -7.58 -20.23 4.49
N HIS A 139 -7.84 -19.13 3.80
CA HIS A 139 -8.96 -19.06 2.85
C HIS A 139 -8.72 -19.95 1.62
N ALA A 140 -7.51 -19.91 1.05
CA ALA A 140 -7.12 -20.76 -0.07
C ALA A 140 -7.22 -22.25 0.27
N GLN A 141 -6.81 -22.65 1.48
CA GLN A 141 -6.94 -24.03 1.96
C GLN A 141 -8.39 -24.50 2.14
N ALA A 142 -9.31 -23.59 2.43
CA ALA A 142 -10.72 -23.92 2.64
C ALA A 142 -11.54 -23.97 1.33
N LEU A 143 -10.91 -23.66 0.20
CA LEU A 143 -11.57 -23.56 -1.10
C LEU A 143 -11.71 -24.95 -1.75
N SER A 144 -12.80 -25.17 -2.48
CA SER A 144 -13.13 -26.49 -3.05
C SER A 144 -12.18 -26.91 -4.18
N VAL A 145 -12.12 -28.22 -4.46
CA VAL A 145 -11.32 -28.78 -5.57
C VAL A 145 -11.76 -28.21 -6.92
N ASP A 146 -13.07 -28.04 -7.12
CA ASP A 146 -13.69 -27.39 -8.29
C ASP A 146 -13.19 -25.95 -8.53
N PHE A 147 -12.83 -25.21 -7.47
CA PHE A 147 -12.15 -23.93 -7.62
C PHE A 147 -10.69 -24.08 -8.08
N HIS A 148 -9.96 -25.05 -7.54
CA HIS A 148 -8.56 -25.30 -7.87
C HIS A 148 -8.37 -25.87 -9.29
N GLU A 149 -9.37 -26.57 -9.83
CA GLU A 149 -9.37 -27.03 -11.22
C GLU A 149 -9.58 -25.88 -12.21
N ARG A 150 -10.44 -24.90 -11.89
CA ARG A 150 -10.69 -23.71 -12.72
C ARG A 150 -9.61 -22.63 -12.59
N TYR A 151 -9.06 -22.41 -11.39
CA TYR A 151 -7.92 -21.50 -11.14
C TYR A 151 -6.63 -22.31 -11.00
N THR A 152 -5.95 -22.55 -12.12
CA THR A 152 -4.66 -23.27 -12.12
C THR A 152 -3.56 -22.50 -11.37
N SER A 153 -2.66 -23.25 -10.73
CA SER A 153 -1.59 -22.79 -9.81
C SER A 153 -0.68 -21.66 -10.32
N GLY A 154 -0.65 -21.39 -11.63
CA GLY A 154 0.14 -20.32 -12.25
C GLY A 154 -0.36 -18.90 -11.92
N ARG A 155 -1.63 -18.72 -11.55
CA ARG A 155 -2.23 -17.40 -11.25
C ARG A 155 -2.22 -17.06 -9.74
N LEU A 156 -2.05 -18.06 -8.87
CA LEU A 156 -2.02 -17.91 -7.40
C LEU A 156 -0.67 -17.48 -6.83
N ILE A 157 0.41 -17.55 -7.64
CA ILE A 157 1.80 -17.30 -7.22
C ILE A 157 2.31 -15.94 -7.75
N SER A 158 1.59 -15.28 -8.67
CA SER A 158 1.98 -14.00 -9.26
C SER A 158 1.57 -12.77 -8.46
#